data_AF-A0A1V6TFT4-F1
#
_entry.id   AF-A0A1V6TFT4-F1
#
_cell.length_a   1.000
_cell.length_b   1.000
_cell.length_c   1.000
_cell.angle_alpha   90.00
_cell.angle_beta   90.00
_cell.angle_gamma   90.00
#
_symmetry.space_group_name_H-M   'P 1'
#
loop_
_entity.id
_entity.type
_entity.pdbx_description
1 polymer ?
#
loop_
_entity_poly.entity_id
_entity_poly.type
_entity_poly.pdbx_seq_one_letter_code
_entity_poly.pdbx_strand_id
1 'polypeptide(L)'
;MGATTTALARSKRKDHVVEETPTRVMPARKAKSQSKSLTEFNPQKGRKRRKASEETKAKKRRAAQGQPSEVQAEYVPSANDLISDVPRDENFTIDMLLPNLATSYVGRFKSPAAPARAKRKPWPRQSSPLIDPEKLPPGWSMTEPDLDRENVDAHIERCHVIIKENIMPHIFERRLKGLEISQAKRNALVASEPGNHNLAVLKRLEVLRNIEVELQSSDNFNQLPNVRALLQVYREGRLHWNIGLVTLIGLKVCNCVSQDRSVGMSSRSSMRIILVKPDFGWKE
;
A
#
# COMPACT_ATOMS: atom_id res chain seq x y z
N MET A 1 22.77 -7.24 67.13
CA MET A 1 23.68 -8.16 66.41
C MET A 1 22.84 -9.21 65.71
N GLY A 2 22.66 -9.09 64.41
CA GLY A 2 21.85 -10.03 63.61
C GLY A 2 22.41 -10.05 62.20
N ALA A 3 23.17 -11.09 61.89
CA ALA A 3 23.75 -11.34 60.58
C ALA A 3 22.75 -12.13 59.74
N THR A 4 22.54 -11.73 58.48
CA THR A 4 21.92 -12.63 57.50
C THR A 4 22.60 -12.44 56.15
N THR A 5 22.98 -13.60 55.62
CA THR A 5 24.07 -13.84 54.68
C THR A 5 23.58 -13.74 53.24
N THR A 6 24.28 -12.95 52.44
CA THR A 6 24.09 -12.80 50.99
C THR A 6 24.62 -14.02 50.25
N ALA A 7 23.75 -14.79 49.59
CA ALA A 7 24.14 -15.90 48.71
C ALA A 7 24.41 -15.38 47.28
N LEU A 8 25.67 -15.49 46.84
CA LEU A 8 26.13 -15.05 45.53
C LEU A 8 26.18 -16.27 44.59
N ALA A 9 25.27 -16.34 43.62
CA ALA A 9 25.21 -17.42 42.64
C ALA A 9 26.27 -17.20 41.55
N ARG A 10 27.26 -18.09 41.51
CA ARG A 10 28.39 -18.12 40.57
C ARG A 10 27.98 -18.79 39.27
N SER A 11 27.68 -18.00 38.23
CA SER A 11 27.39 -18.51 36.89
C SER A 11 28.68 -18.96 36.20
N LYS A 12 28.77 -20.27 35.89
CA LYS A 12 29.87 -20.88 35.13
C LYS A 12 29.73 -20.47 33.66
N ARG A 13 30.64 -19.61 33.19
CA ARG A 13 30.88 -19.41 31.74
C ARG A 13 31.48 -20.70 31.18
N LYS A 14 30.85 -21.22 30.13
CA LYS A 14 31.29 -22.37 29.36
C LYS A 14 31.89 -21.80 28.08
N ASP A 15 33.21 -21.73 28.04
CA ASP A 15 33.96 -21.28 26.87
C ASP A 15 33.78 -22.31 25.75
N HIS A 16 33.02 -21.93 24.73
CA HIS A 16 32.90 -22.71 23.51
C HIS A 16 34.01 -22.24 22.57
N VAL A 17 35.10 -23.01 22.55
CA VAL A 17 36.11 -22.98 21.49
C VAL A 17 35.39 -23.39 20.21
N VAL A 18 35.29 -22.47 19.25
CA VAL A 18 34.87 -22.78 17.88
C VAL A 18 36.16 -22.90 17.07
N GLU A 19 36.49 -24.13 16.70
CA GLU A 19 37.56 -24.42 15.76
C GLU A 19 37.28 -23.73 14.42
N GLU A 20 38.24 -22.92 13.98
CA GLU A 20 38.27 -22.34 12.65
C GLU A 20 38.50 -23.45 11.62
N THR A 21 37.48 -23.75 10.83
CA THR A 21 37.61 -24.62 9.65
C THR A 21 38.40 -23.90 8.55
N PRO A 22 39.41 -24.53 7.94
CA PRO A 22 40.19 -23.91 6.87
C PRO A 22 39.37 -23.73 5.59
N THR A 23 39.30 -22.48 5.14
CA THR A 23 38.70 -22.03 3.87
C THR A 23 39.35 -22.76 2.68
N ARG A 24 38.60 -23.68 2.08
CA ARG A 24 38.97 -24.36 0.83
C ARG A 24 38.87 -23.38 -0.34
N VAL A 25 40.02 -22.86 -0.76
CA VAL A 25 40.20 -22.06 -1.98
C VAL A 25 39.73 -22.88 -3.19
N MET A 26 38.66 -22.45 -3.84
CA MET A 26 38.22 -23.01 -5.12
C MET A 26 38.97 -22.34 -6.29
N PRO A 27 39.45 -23.09 -7.28
CA PRO A 27 40.08 -22.53 -8.46
C PRO A 27 39.06 -21.83 -9.37
N ALA A 28 39.46 -20.65 -9.86
CA ALA A 28 38.70 -19.83 -10.79
C ALA A 28 38.33 -20.61 -12.06
N ARG A 29 37.02 -20.82 -12.27
CA ARG A 29 36.50 -21.29 -13.56
C ARG A 29 36.51 -20.12 -14.54
N LYS A 30 37.38 -20.20 -15.55
CA LYS A 30 37.40 -19.34 -16.73
C LYS A 30 36.02 -19.36 -17.40
N ALA A 31 35.30 -18.24 -17.33
CA ALA A 31 34.09 -18.03 -18.12
C ALA A 31 34.50 -17.82 -19.59
N LYS A 32 34.20 -18.81 -20.43
CA LYS A 32 34.40 -18.73 -21.88
C LYS A 32 33.24 -17.94 -22.47
N SER A 33 33.57 -16.73 -22.93
CA SER A 33 32.72 -15.86 -23.74
C SER A 33 32.17 -16.60 -24.95
N GLN A 34 30.86 -16.80 -25.01
CA GLN A 34 30.15 -17.05 -26.27
C GLN A 34 29.31 -15.82 -26.61
N SER A 35 29.89 -15.00 -27.48
CA SER A 35 29.22 -14.02 -28.31
C SER A 35 28.13 -14.72 -29.14
N LYS A 36 26.86 -14.49 -28.79
CA LYS A 36 25.74 -14.73 -29.70
C LYS A 36 25.20 -13.37 -30.13
N SER A 37 25.34 -13.14 -31.42
CA SER A 37 24.86 -12.01 -32.21
C SER A 37 23.39 -11.72 -31.97
N LEU A 38 23.10 -10.44 -31.72
CA LEU A 38 21.78 -9.85 -31.70
C LEU A 38 21.26 -9.78 -33.15
N THR A 39 20.36 -10.69 -33.52
CA THR A 39 19.58 -10.58 -34.75
C THR A 39 18.51 -9.51 -34.54
N GLU A 40 18.63 -8.42 -35.30
CA GLU A 40 17.64 -7.35 -35.43
C GLU A 40 16.28 -7.91 -35.83
N PHE A 41 15.29 -7.80 -34.94
CA PHE A 41 13.88 -7.96 -35.29
C PHE A 41 13.24 -6.59 -35.44
N ASN A 42 13.05 -6.22 -36.70
CA ASN A 42 12.32 -5.05 -37.17
C ASN A 42 10.83 -5.42 -37.33
N PRO A 43 9.88 -4.74 -36.65
CA PRO A 43 8.48 -4.81 -37.03
C PRO A 43 8.02 -3.47 -37.61
N GLN A 44 8.28 -3.27 -38.90
CA GLN A 44 7.54 -2.33 -39.72
C GLN A 44 6.50 -3.06 -40.58
N LYS A 45 5.29 -2.47 -40.61
CA LYS A 45 4.17 -2.64 -41.57
C LYS A 45 3.13 -3.71 -41.23
N GLY A 46 1.90 -3.24 -41.01
CA GLY A 46 0.72 -4.11 -41.01
C GLY A 46 -0.63 -3.51 -40.61
N ARG A 47 -0.93 -2.22 -40.90
CA ARG A 47 -2.32 -1.72 -40.85
C ARG A 47 -3.16 -2.49 -41.87
N LYS A 48 -3.99 -3.45 -41.43
CA LYS A 48 -5.09 -4.00 -42.23
C LYS A 48 -6.43 -3.54 -41.65
N ARG A 49 -6.93 -2.46 -42.26
CA ARG A 49 -8.35 -2.11 -42.39
C ARG A 49 -9.12 -3.36 -42.84
N ARG A 50 -10.17 -3.75 -42.11
CA ARG A 50 -11.29 -4.51 -42.67
C ARG A 50 -12.58 -3.76 -42.40
N LYS A 51 -13.33 -3.66 -43.50
CA LYS A 51 -14.54 -2.88 -43.78
C LYS A 51 -15.75 -3.78 -43.51
N ALA A 52 -16.88 -3.15 -43.24
CA ALA A 52 -18.17 -3.70 -42.82
C ALA A 52 -18.89 -4.62 -43.82
N SER A 53 -19.85 -5.40 -43.30
CA SER A 53 -21.20 -5.72 -43.83
C SER A 53 -21.91 -6.58 -42.75
N GLU A 54 -23.00 -6.15 -42.09
CA GLU A 54 -24.42 -6.38 -42.46
C GLU A 54 -24.71 -7.87 -42.80
N GLU A 55 -25.69 -8.60 -42.24
CA GLU A 55 -27.06 -8.23 -41.84
C GLU A 55 -27.72 -9.30 -40.91
N THR A 56 -28.69 -8.82 -40.10
CA THR A 56 -29.95 -9.42 -39.58
C THR A 56 -30.06 -10.86 -39.04
N LYS A 57 -30.59 -10.98 -37.80
CA LYS A 57 -31.90 -11.61 -37.55
C LYS A 57 -32.46 -11.29 -36.15
N ALA A 58 -33.70 -10.80 -36.18
CA ALA A 58 -34.52 -10.40 -35.05
C ALA A 58 -34.99 -11.58 -34.18
N LYS A 59 -35.07 -11.38 -32.85
CA LYS A 59 -36.01 -12.14 -32.01
C LYS A 59 -36.51 -11.32 -30.81
N LYS A 60 -37.56 -10.56 -31.10
CA LYS A 60 -38.76 -10.29 -30.28
C LYS A 60 -38.79 -10.98 -28.90
N ARG A 61 -38.54 -10.24 -27.82
CA ARG A 61 -39.10 -10.53 -26.49
C ARG A 61 -39.67 -9.26 -25.87
N ARG A 62 -40.87 -9.45 -25.34
CA ARG A 62 -41.89 -8.51 -24.89
C ARG A 62 -41.37 -7.51 -23.85
N ALA A 63 -41.76 -6.26 -24.04
CA ALA A 63 -41.73 -5.22 -23.02
C ALA A 63 -42.79 -5.52 -21.95
N ALA A 64 -42.35 -5.65 -20.70
CA ALA A 64 -43.18 -5.39 -19.55
C ALA A 64 -42.78 -3.99 -19.06
N GLN A 65 -43.65 -3.01 -19.29
CA GLN A 65 -43.56 -1.68 -18.71
C GLN A 65 -43.79 -1.80 -17.19
N GLY A 66 -42.72 -1.98 -16.43
CA GLY A 66 -42.67 -1.61 -15.02
C GLY A 66 -42.18 -0.17 -14.93
N GLN A 67 -42.99 0.72 -14.37
CA GLN A 67 -42.57 2.08 -14.05
C GLN A 67 -41.30 2.03 -13.20
N PRO A 68 -40.20 2.70 -13.59
CA PRO A 68 -39.11 2.94 -12.67
C PRO A 68 -39.61 3.93 -11.61
N SER A 69 -39.86 3.41 -10.41
CA SER A 69 -40.01 4.23 -9.21
C SER A 69 -38.77 5.11 -9.12
N GLU A 70 -38.97 6.41 -9.26
CA GLU A 70 -37.97 7.46 -9.13
C GLU A 70 -37.50 7.50 -7.67
N VAL A 71 -36.61 6.57 -7.32
CA VAL A 71 -35.88 6.65 -6.07
C VAL A 71 -34.92 7.81 -6.26
N GLN A 72 -35.25 8.96 -5.65
CA GLN A 72 -34.36 10.10 -5.53
C GLN A 72 -33.07 9.64 -4.86
N ALA A 73 -32.09 9.22 -5.66
CA ALA A 73 -30.75 9.00 -5.20
C ALA A 73 -30.21 10.36 -4.79
N GLU A 74 -29.95 10.53 -3.49
CA GLU A 74 -29.33 11.70 -2.91
C GLU A 74 -28.12 12.08 -3.77
N TYR A 75 -28.16 13.27 -4.37
CA TYR A 75 -27.12 13.74 -5.29
C TYR A 75 -25.79 13.82 -4.55
N VAL A 76 -24.83 12.98 -4.95
CA VAL A 76 -23.48 12.96 -4.36
C VAL A 76 -22.49 13.59 -5.33
N PRO A 77 -21.93 14.79 -5.04
CA PRO A 77 -21.04 15.53 -5.93
C PRO A 77 -19.84 14.68 -6.41
N SER A 78 -19.56 14.72 -7.70
CA SER A 78 -18.38 14.14 -8.35
C SER A 78 -17.12 14.97 -8.07
N ALA A 79 -15.94 14.38 -8.22
CA ALA A 79 -14.67 15.13 -8.12
C ALA A 79 -14.59 16.27 -9.15
N ASN A 80 -15.24 16.12 -10.30
CA ASN A 80 -15.35 17.17 -11.30
C ASN A 80 -16.31 18.30 -10.87
N ASP A 81 -17.26 18.05 -9.97
CA ASP A 81 -18.14 19.10 -9.43
C ASP A 81 -17.41 19.95 -8.39
N LEU A 82 -16.31 19.44 -7.81
CA LEU A 82 -15.41 20.18 -6.91
C LEU A 82 -14.33 20.96 -7.67
N ILE A 83 -14.04 20.59 -8.92
CA ILE A 83 -13.28 21.43 -9.87
C ILE A 83 -14.31 22.35 -10.53
N SER A 84 -14.91 23.21 -9.72
CA SER A 84 -15.82 24.21 -10.23
C SER A 84 -15.01 25.26 -10.98
N ASP A 85 -15.38 25.56 -12.23
CA ASP A 85 -14.92 26.73 -12.98
C ASP A 85 -15.42 28.05 -12.34
N VAL A 86 -16.14 27.97 -11.21
CA VAL A 86 -16.45 29.13 -10.38
C VAL A 86 -15.12 29.77 -9.98
N PRO A 87 -14.91 31.06 -10.28
CA PRO A 87 -13.74 31.80 -9.85
C PRO A 87 -13.57 31.56 -8.36
N ARG A 88 -12.37 31.11 -7.94
CA ARG A 88 -12.06 31.05 -6.51
C ARG A 88 -12.42 32.39 -5.92
N ASP A 89 -13.24 32.39 -4.87
CA ASP A 89 -13.63 33.59 -4.16
C ASP A 89 -12.36 34.42 -3.90
N GLU A 90 -12.26 35.59 -4.55
CA GLU A 90 -11.06 36.43 -4.49
C GLU A 90 -10.79 36.89 -3.04
N ASN A 91 -11.80 36.75 -2.16
CA ASN A 91 -11.69 37.03 -0.74
C ASN A 91 -11.07 35.90 0.09
N PHE A 92 -10.67 34.77 -0.51
CA PHE A 92 -9.99 33.71 0.24
C PHE A 92 -8.55 34.11 0.58
N THR A 93 -8.38 34.92 1.62
CA THR A 93 -7.06 35.34 2.11
C THR A 93 -6.43 34.27 3.00
N ILE A 94 -5.10 34.10 2.94
CA ILE A 94 -4.35 33.17 3.82
C ILE A 94 -4.64 33.47 5.31
N ASP A 95 -4.91 34.73 5.64
CA ASP A 95 -5.26 35.18 6.99
C ASP A 95 -6.53 34.52 7.54
N MET A 96 -7.47 34.11 6.68
CA MET A 96 -8.65 33.35 7.11
C MET A 96 -8.30 31.90 7.52
N LEU A 97 -7.18 31.37 7.02
CA LEU A 97 -6.71 30.02 7.36
C LEU A 97 -5.80 29.99 8.60
N LEU A 98 -5.17 31.13 8.95
CA LEU A 98 -4.26 31.25 10.09
C LEU A 98 -4.82 30.75 11.44
N PRO A 99 -6.09 31.01 11.80
CA PRO A 99 -6.67 30.47 13.03
C PRO A 99 -6.81 28.94 13.00
N ASN A 100 -7.17 28.38 11.84
CA ASN A 100 -7.31 26.94 11.65
C ASN A 100 -5.96 26.22 11.62
N LEU A 101 -4.93 26.89 11.11
CA LEU A 101 -3.53 26.47 11.09
C LEU A 101 -2.94 26.25 12.48
N ALA A 102 -3.31 27.08 13.45
CA ALA A 102 -2.85 26.96 14.84
C ALA A 102 -3.56 25.83 15.60
N THR A 103 -4.68 25.32 15.08
CA THR A 103 -5.48 24.31 15.76
C THR A 103 -5.02 22.91 15.35
N SER A 104 -4.41 22.18 16.29
CA SER A 104 -4.16 20.75 16.09
C SER A 104 -5.47 19.97 16.19
N TYR A 105 -5.77 19.23 15.13
CA TYR A 105 -6.91 18.32 15.05
C TYR A 105 -6.55 16.86 15.37
N VAL A 106 -5.27 16.60 15.68
CA VAL A 106 -4.79 15.28 16.11
C VAL A 106 -5.51 14.90 17.41
N GLY A 107 -6.13 13.72 17.43
CA GLY A 107 -6.92 13.23 18.57
C GLY A 107 -8.34 13.82 18.68
N ARG A 108 -8.68 14.89 17.94
CA ARG A 108 -10.06 15.42 17.88
C ARG A 108 -10.93 14.65 16.90
N PHE A 109 -10.35 14.23 15.77
CA PHE A 109 -11.05 13.38 14.83
C PHE A 109 -10.93 11.92 15.26
N LYS A 110 -12.08 11.34 15.60
CA LYS A 110 -12.22 9.89 15.73
C LYS A 110 -12.31 9.33 14.31
N SER A 111 -11.30 8.56 13.91
CA SER A 111 -11.40 7.80 12.67
C SER A 111 -12.65 6.90 12.74
N PRO A 112 -13.42 6.81 11.64
CA PRO A 112 -14.58 5.93 11.61
C PRO A 112 -14.13 4.51 11.96
N ALA A 113 -14.90 3.85 12.82
CA ALA A 113 -14.63 2.46 13.17
C ALA A 113 -14.63 1.63 11.88
N ALA A 114 -13.64 0.75 11.74
CA ALA A 114 -13.61 -0.18 10.61
C ALA A 114 -14.93 -0.97 10.57
N PRO A 115 -15.51 -1.23 9.39
CA PRO A 115 -16.74 -1.99 9.29
C PRO A 115 -16.56 -3.36 9.92
N ALA A 116 -17.58 -3.81 10.65
CA ALA A 116 -17.59 -5.14 11.24
C ALA A 116 -17.41 -6.19 10.14
N ARG A 117 -16.38 -7.03 10.26
CA ARG A 117 -16.10 -8.08 9.29
C ARG A 117 -17.00 -9.29 9.53
N ALA A 118 -17.35 -9.97 8.44
CA ALA A 118 -18.13 -11.19 8.51
C ALA A 118 -17.38 -12.26 9.32
N LYS A 119 -18.10 -13.07 10.10
CA LYS A 119 -17.48 -14.20 10.80
C LYS A 119 -17.17 -15.32 9.81
N ARG A 120 -16.02 -15.97 10.01
CA ARG A 120 -15.65 -17.17 9.24
C ARG A 120 -16.69 -18.27 9.41
N LYS A 121 -17.09 -18.89 8.29
CA LYS A 121 -17.77 -20.18 8.27
C LYS A 121 -16.72 -21.29 8.05
N PRO A 122 -16.59 -22.29 8.94
CA PRO A 122 -15.74 -23.45 8.69
C PRO A 122 -16.39 -24.34 7.64
N TRP A 123 -15.57 -24.93 6.76
CA TRP A 123 -16.05 -25.84 5.71
C TRP A 123 -15.62 -27.28 6.01
N PRO A 124 -16.47 -28.28 5.71
CA PRO A 124 -16.10 -29.67 5.89
C PRO A 124 -14.98 -30.05 4.91
N ARG A 125 -14.00 -30.79 5.41
CA ARG A 125 -12.89 -31.31 4.60
C ARG A 125 -13.42 -32.24 3.52
N GLN A 126 -13.00 -32.02 2.27
CA GLN A 126 -13.38 -32.86 1.14
C GLN A 126 -12.44 -34.07 1.01
N SER A 127 -12.99 -35.24 0.63
CA SER A 127 -12.20 -36.44 0.39
C SER A 127 -11.38 -36.34 -0.90
N SER A 128 -11.94 -35.73 -1.95
CA SER A 128 -11.27 -35.46 -3.23
C SER A 128 -11.00 -33.95 -3.41
N PRO A 129 -9.93 -33.58 -4.14
CA PRO A 129 -9.64 -32.17 -4.40
C PRO A 129 -10.74 -31.51 -5.22
N LEU A 130 -11.34 -30.45 -4.67
CA LEU A 130 -12.33 -29.66 -5.37
C LEU A 130 -11.62 -28.67 -6.30
N ILE A 131 -11.42 -29.05 -7.56
CA ILE A 131 -10.68 -28.25 -8.55
C ILE A 131 -11.59 -27.26 -9.28
N ASP A 132 -12.85 -27.66 -9.49
CA ASP A 132 -13.82 -26.93 -10.31
C ASP A 132 -14.51 -25.81 -9.51
N PRO A 133 -14.38 -24.54 -9.91
CA PRO A 133 -15.00 -23.43 -9.20
C PRO A 133 -16.53 -23.47 -9.24
N GLU A 134 -17.15 -24.11 -10.23
CA GLU A 134 -18.62 -24.22 -10.30
C GLU A 134 -19.19 -25.16 -9.23
N LYS A 135 -18.36 -26.03 -8.68
CA LYS A 135 -18.73 -27.01 -7.63
C LYS A 135 -18.46 -26.49 -6.22
N LEU A 136 -18.13 -25.21 -6.06
CA LEU A 136 -17.91 -24.61 -4.75
C LEU A 136 -19.21 -24.58 -3.94
N PRO A 137 -19.14 -24.83 -2.62
CA PRO A 137 -20.32 -24.78 -1.77
C PRO A 137 -21.03 -23.41 -1.84
N PRO A 138 -22.37 -23.36 -1.77
CA PRO A 138 -23.10 -22.11 -1.75
C PRO A 138 -22.61 -21.16 -0.65
N GLY A 139 -22.30 -19.91 -1.02
CA GLY A 139 -21.80 -18.90 -0.09
C GLY A 139 -20.29 -18.96 0.17
N TRP A 140 -19.56 -19.87 -0.48
CA TRP A 140 -18.10 -19.79 -0.55
C TRP A 140 -17.68 -18.67 -1.50
N SER A 141 -16.65 -17.90 -1.13
CA SER A 141 -16.11 -16.81 -1.95
C SER A 141 -14.59 -16.85 -2.01
N MET A 142 -14.03 -16.60 -3.20
CA MET A 142 -12.58 -16.43 -3.36
C MET A 142 -12.05 -15.16 -2.68
N THR A 143 -12.90 -14.17 -2.44
CA THR A 143 -12.49 -12.85 -1.96
C THR A 143 -12.30 -12.74 -0.46
N GLU A 144 -12.59 -13.80 0.31
CA GLU A 144 -12.36 -13.90 1.76
C GLU A 144 -12.69 -12.60 2.54
N PRO A 145 -13.96 -12.14 2.49
CA PRO A 145 -14.34 -10.83 3.02
C PRO A 145 -14.21 -10.71 4.55
N ASP A 146 -13.96 -11.81 5.25
CA ASP A 146 -13.72 -11.86 6.69
C ASP A 146 -12.29 -11.44 7.08
N LEU A 147 -11.34 -11.50 6.14
CA LEU A 147 -9.94 -11.19 6.39
C LEU A 147 -9.59 -9.73 6.07
N ASP A 148 -8.62 -9.20 6.81
CA ASP A 148 -7.98 -7.94 6.42
C ASP A 148 -7.12 -8.14 5.19
N ARG A 149 -7.31 -7.32 4.17
CA ARG A 149 -6.42 -7.30 3.00
C ARG A 149 -4.98 -6.99 3.39
N GLU A 150 -4.77 -6.25 4.47
CA GLU A 150 -3.43 -5.87 4.92
C GLU A 150 -2.78 -6.92 5.83
N ASN A 151 -3.56 -7.84 6.42
CA ASN A 151 -3.04 -8.87 7.32
C ASN A 151 -2.58 -10.10 6.53
N VAL A 152 -1.33 -10.07 6.06
CA VAL A 152 -0.74 -11.15 5.26
C VAL A 152 -0.60 -12.43 6.06
N ASP A 153 -0.28 -12.36 7.35
CA ASP A 153 -0.13 -13.54 8.21
C ASP A 153 -1.45 -14.31 8.29
N ALA A 154 -2.56 -13.61 8.52
CA ALA A 154 -3.88 -14.23 8.54
C ALA A 154 -4.27 -14.82 7.17
N HIS A 155 -3.87 -14.18 6.07
CA HIS A 155 -4.07 -14.75 4.73
C HIS A 155 -3.20 -15.99 4.47
N ILE A 156 -1.96 -16.03 4.97
CA ILE A 156 -1.07 -17.20 4.86
C ILE A 156 -1.69 -18.38 5.61
N GLU A 157 -2.10 -18.17 6.87
CA GLU A 157 -2.78 -19.18 7.67
C GLU A 157 -4.04 -19.68 6.98
N ARG A 158 -4.82 -18.76 6.40
CA ARG A 158 -6.04 -19.11 5.66
C ARG A 158 -5.75 -19.98 4.44
N CYS A 159 -4.71 -19.69 3.67
CA CYS A 159 -4.27 -20.54 2.56
C CYS A 159 -3.95 -21.95 3.05
N HIS A 160 -3.20 -22.12 4.14
CA HIS A 160 -2.88 -23.44 4.69
C HIS A 160 -4.14 -24.22 5.10
N VAL A 161 -5.09 -23.55 5.75
CA VAL A 161 -6.37 -24.16 6.13
C VAL A 161 -7.15 -24.63 4.91
N ILE A 162 -7.27 -23.80 3.87
CA ILE A 162 -8.03 -24.15 2.66
C ILE A 162 -7.37 -25.29 1.89
N ILE A 163 -6.04 -25.30 1.80
CA ILE A 163 -5.27 -26.40 1.22
C ILE A 163 -5.55 -27.70 1.99
N LYS A 164 -5.60 -27.65 3.33
CA LYS A 164 -5.93 -28.79 4.20
C LYS A 164 -7.38 -29.28 4.04
N GLU A 165 -8.31 -28.36 3.80
CA GLU A 165 -9.72 -28.65 3.48
C GLU A 165 -9.91 -29.23 2.07
N ASN A 166 -8.85 -29.26 1.25
CA ASN A 166 -8.79 -29.80 -0.10
C ASN A 166 -9.68 -29.03 -1.12
N ILE A 167 -9.84 -27.72 -0.89
CA ILE A 167 -10.61 -26.82 -1.75
C ILE A 167 -9.65 -26.05 -2.64
N MET A 168 -9.65 -26.33 -3.94
CA MET A 168 -8.78 -25.72 -4.97
C MET A 168 -7.31 -25.55 -4.54
N PRO A 169 -6.64 -26.62 -4.07
CA PRO A 169 -5.32 -26.50 -3.44
C PRO A 169 -4.30 -25.79 -4.34
N HIS A 170 -4.28 -26.10 -5.63
CA HIS A 170 -3.37 -25.49 -6.61
C HIS A 170 -3.47 -23.94 -6.71
N ILE A 171 -4.66 -23.36 -6.53
CA ILE A 171 -4.85 -21.90 -6.55
C ILE A 171 -4.28 -21.30 -5.27
N PHE A 172 -4.59 -21.90 -4.12
CA PHE A 172 -4.15 -21.41 -2.82
C PHE A 172 -2.66 -21.62 -2.58
N GLU A 173 -2.04 -22.65 -3.16
CA GLU A 173 -0.58 -22.81 -3.19
C GLU A 173 0.10 -21.68 -3.96
N ARG A 174 -0.45 -21.28 -5.12
CA ARG A 174 0.06 -20.13 -5.87
C ARG A 174 -0.09 -18.84 -5.08
N ARG A 175 -1.26 -18.63 -4.46
CA ARG A 175 -1.53 -17.46 -3.61
C ARG A 175 -0.60 -17.42 -2.39
N LEU A 176 -0.37 -18.56 -1.74
CA LEU A 176 0.55 -18.71 -0.62
C LEU A 176 1.96 -18.24 -0.99
N LYS A 177 2.51 -18.70 -2.12
CA LYS A 177 3.82 -18.22 -2.60
C LYS A 177 3.88 -16.70 -2.78
N GLY A 178 2.82 -16.09 -3.32
CA GLY A 178 2.74 -14.63 -3.47
C GLY A 178 2.69 -13.89 -2.12
N LEU A 179 2.00 -14.47 -1.13
CA LEU A 179 1.94 -13.94 0.23
C LEU A 179 3.29 -14.07 0.95
N GLU A 180 3.99 -15.19 0.82
CA GLU A 180 5.34 -15.39 1.38
C GLU A 180 6.33 -14.36 0.83
N ILE A 181 6.32 -14.10 -0.49
CA ILE A 181 7.14 -13.04 -1.10
C ILE A 181 6.78 -11.67 -0.50
N SER A 182 5.48 -11.39 -0.34
CA SER A 182 5.01 -10.14 0.25
C SER A 182 5.44 -9.99 1.72
N GLN A 183 5.42 -11.09 2.48
CA GLN A 183 5.88 -11.12 3.87
C GLN A 183 7.39 -10.89 3.95
N ALA A 184 8.17 -11.54 3.08
CA ALA A 184 9.62 -11.30 3.01
C ALA A 184 9.95 -9.84 2.69
N LYS A 185 9.20 -9.19 1.78
CA LYS A 185 9.34 -7.76 1.50
C LYS A 185 9.02 -6.89 2.72
N ARG A 186 7.96 -7.22 3.48
CA ARG A 186 7.63 -6.51 4.74
C ARG A 186 8.75 -6.65 5.77
N ASN A 187 9.26 -7.86 5.95
CA ASN A 187 10.35 -8.12 6.88
C ASN A 187 11.63 -7.39 6.46
N ALA A 188 11.93 -7.33 5.16
CA ALA A 188 13.05 -6.55 4.65
C ALA A 188 12.88 -5.04 4.91
N LEU A 189 11.66 -4.50 4.75
CA LEU A 189 11.38 -3.11 5.08
C LEU A 189 11.57 -2.81 6.56
N VAL A 190 11.05 -3.67 7.44
CA VAL A 190 11.22 -3.56 8.88
C VAL A 190 12.71 -3.64 9.26
N ALA A 191 13.49 -4.50 8.63
CA ALA A 191 14.92 -4.60 8.88
C ALA A 191 15.72 -3.38 8.37
N SER A 192 15.19 -2.64 7.38
CA SER A 192 15.89 -1.54 6.72
C SER A 192 15.80 -0.18 7.43
N GLU A 193 14.92 -0.04 8.42
CA GLU A 193 14.73 1.18 9.19
C GLU A 193 14.80 0.84 10.69
N PRO A 194 15.66 1.52 11.47
CA PRO A 194 15.70 1.33 12.91
C PRO A 194 14.44 1.93 13.56
N GLY A 195 13.76 1.14 14.38
CA GLY A 195 12.59 1.58 15.17
C GLY A 195 11.35 0.73 14.94
N ASN A 196 10.43 0.76 15.91
CA ASN A 196 9.17 0.02 15.84
C ASN A 196 8.10 0.84 15.09
N HIS A 197 8.39 1.21 13.85
CA HIS A 197 7.46 1.95 13.01
C HIS A 197 6.32 1.05 12.51
N ASN A 198 5.13 1.64 12.37
CA ASN A 198 4.01 0.97 11.69
C ASN A 198 4.38 0.71 10.21
N LEU A 199 3.96 -0.43 9.66
CA LEU A 199 4.17 -0.80 8.25
C LEU A 199 3.74 0.30 7.26
N ALA A 200 2.67 1.04 7.55
CA ALA A 200 2.24 2.16 6.71
C ALA A 200 3.28 3.29 6.67
N VAL A 201 3.96 3.55 7.79
CA VAL A 201 5.06 4.54 7.87
C VAL A 201 6.28 4.03 7.11
N LEU A 202 6.63 2.75 7.27
CA LEU A 202 7.76 2.14 6.57
C LEU A 202 7.61 2.21 5.05
N LYS A 203 6.41 1.93 4.52
CA LYS A 203 6.13 2.08 3.07
C LYS A 203 6.33 3.51 2.58
N ARG A 204 5.94 4.50 3.39
CA ARG A 204 6.14 5.91 3.03
C ARG A 204 7.61 6.30 3.08
N LEU A 205 8.35 5.82 4.07
CA LEU A 205 9.80 5.99 4.14
C LEU A 205 10.50 5.40 2.92
N GLU A 206 10.09 4.21 2.46
CA GLU A 206 10.59 3.61 1.22
C GLU A 206 10.34 4.51 0.00
N VAL A 207 9.12 5.01 -0.16
CA VAL A 207 8.78 5.93 -1.26
C VAL A 207 9.62 7.21 -1.19
N LEU A 208 9.77 7.81 0.00
CA LEU A 208 10.58 9.01 0.19
C LEU A 208 12.07 8.77 -0.10
N ARG A 209 12.61 7.60 0.26
CA ARG A 209 13.99 7.21 -0.10
C ARG A 209 14.14 7.09 -1.62
N ASN A 210 13.18 6.51 -2.31
CA ASN A 210 13.22 6.42 -3.78
C ASN A 210 13.22 7.81 -4.41
N ILE A 211 12.36 8.72 -3.94
CA ILE A 211 12.34 10.12 -4.38
C ILE A 211 13.66 10.81 -4.07
N GLU A 212 14.26 10.58 -2.89
CA GLU A 212 15.57 11.13 -2.53
C GLU A 212 16.64 10.70 -3.56
N VAL A 213 16.68 9.42 -3.92
CA VAL A 213 17.62 8.87 -4.92
C VAL A 213 17.39 9.49 -6.30
N GLU A 214 16.14 9.69 -6.71
CA GLU A 214 15.82 10.34 -7.99
C GLU A 214 16.26 11.82 -8.01
N LEU A 215 15.99 12.56 -6.94
CA LEU A 215 16.36 13.97 -6.81
C LEU A 215 17.87 14.19 -6.72
N GLN A 216 18.65 13.21 -6.24
CA GLN A 216 20.12 13.28 -6.28
C GLN A 216 20.66 13.42 -7.70
N SER A 217 19.92 12.95 -8.70
CA SER A 217 20.32 13.06 -10.12
C SER A 217 19.83 14.35 -10.78
N SER A 218 18.62 14.81 -10.43
CA SER A 218 18.03 16.04 -10.98
C SER A 218 17.03 16.65 -10.00
N ASP A 219 17.42 17.76 -9.36
CA ASP A 219 16.57 18.50 -8.43
C ASP A 219 16.33 19.93 -8.92
N ASN A 220 15.55 20.06 -9.99
CA ASN A 220 15.26 21.35 -10.63
C ASN A 220 14.52 22.34 -9.71
N PHE A 221 13.88 21.84 -8.65
CA PHE A 221 13.02 22.64 -7.77
C PHE A 221 13.51 22.68 -6.31
N ASN A 222 14.76 22.27 -6.04
CA ASN A 222 15.35 22.23 -4.71
C ASN A 222 14.45 21.52 -3.67
N GLN A 223 13.90 20.36 -4.04
CA GLN A 223 13.02 19.54 -3.20
C GLN A 223 13.79 18.59 -2.29
N LEU A 224 15.06 18.30 -2.58
CA LEU A 224 15.86 17.35 -1.83
C LEU A 224 15.94 17.68 -0.33
N PRO A 225 16.15 18.94 0.10
CA PRO A 225 16.10 19.31 1.52
C PRO A 225 14.76 18.95 2.18
N ASN A 226 13.65 19.06 1.44
CA ASN A 226 12.30 18.81 1.97
C ASN A 226 12.07 17.33 2.19
N VAL A 227 12.47 16.51 1.21
CA VAL A 227 12.36 15.06 1.30
C VAL A 227 13.20 14.54 2.47
N ARG A 228 14.41 15.08 2.65
CA ARG A 228 15.26 14.76 3.82
C ARG A 228 14.64 15.17 5.14
N ALA A 229 14.07 16.38 5.22
CA ALA A 229 13.35 16.83 6.40
C ALA A 229 12.16 15.90 6.72
N LEU A 230 11.38 15.50 5.71
CA LEU A 230 10.27 14.56 5.89
C LEU A 230 10.75 13.19 6.38
N LEU A 231 11.80 12.63 5.78
CA LEU A 231 12.40 11.36 6.23
C LEU A 231 12.80 11.43 7.69
N GLN A 232 13.45 12.51 8.12
CA GLN A 232 13.85 12.72 9.51
C GLN A 232 12.63 12.78 10.44
N VAL A 233 11.62 13.61 10.12
CA VAL A 233 10.44 13.77 10.98
C VAL A 233 9.62 12.47 11.09
N TYR A 234 9.58 11.64 10.03
CA TYR A 234 8.97 10.30 10.12
C TYR A 234 9.77 9.34 11.01
N ARG A 235 11.10 9.32 10.89
CA ARG A 235 11.98 8.50 11.75
C ARG A 235 11.90 8.91 13.22
N GLU A 236 11.77 10.20 13.49
CA GLU A 236 11.53 10.73 14.84
C GLU A 236 10.10 10.42 15.35
N GLY A 237 9.21 9.88 14.51
CA GLY A 237 7.81 9.61 14.88
C GLY A 237 6.98 10.87 15.09
N ARG A 238 7.49 12.05 14.70
CA ARG A 238 6.82 13.34 14.86
C ARG A 238 5.76 13.59 13.79
N LEU A 239 5.82 12.87 12.67
CA LEU A 239 4.83 12.95 11.60
C LEU A 239 3.91 11.72 11.63
N HIS A 240 2.64 11.94 11.96
CA HIS A 240 1.60 10.92 11.90
C HIS A 240 0.57 11.28 10.83
N TRP A 241 0.13 10.28 10.06
CA TRP A 241 -0.99 10.42 9.15
C TRP A 241 -2.26 9.96 9.83
N ASN A 242 -3.25 10.83 9.87
CA ASN A 242 -4.58 10.51 10.37
C ASN A 242 -5.51 10.35 9.17
N ILE A 243 -6.23 9.22 9.11
CA ILE A 243 -7.21 9.00 8.05
C ILE A 243 -8.27 10.11 8.13
N GLY A 244 -8.53 10.77 7.01
CA GLY A 244 -9.48 11.89 6.94
C GLY A 244 -8.90 13.26 7.31
N LEU A 245 -7.63 13.34 7.72
CA LEU A 245 -6.91 14.60 7.87
C LEU A 245 -5.83 14.70 6.79
N VAL A 246 -5.94 15.72 5.94
CA VAL A 246 -4.85 16.10 5.06
C VAL A 246 -3.99 17.09 5.82
N THR A 247 -2.79 16.69 6.20
CA THR A 247 -1.77 17.60 6.72
C THR A 247 -1.09 18.26 5.53
N LEU A 248 -1.49 19.47 5.15
CA LEU A 248 -0.60 20.34 4.38
C LEU A 248 0.52 20.79 5.32
N ILE A 249 1.70 21.11 4.80
CA ILE A 249 2.78 21.66 5.60
C ILE A 249 2.94 23.09 5.08
N GLY A 250 2.36 24.02 5.83
CA GLY A 250 2.25 25.42 5.45
C GLY A 250 3.20 26.27 6.26
N LEU A 251 4.42 26.45 5.75
CA LEU A 251 5.12 27.73 5.64
C LEU A 251 6.53 27.46 5.10
N LYS A 252 6.69 27.77 3.81
CA LYS A 252 7.84 27.49 2.94
C LYS A 252 8.26 26.02 2.94
N VAL A 253 7.70 25.24 2.01
CA VAL A 253 8.55 24.87 0.87
C VAL A 253 7.80 24.79 -0.46
N CYS A 254 8.37 25.48 -1.45
CA CYS A 254 8.14 25.48 -2.89
C CYS A 254 6.80 25.99 -3.48
N ASN A 255 6.92 27.10 -4.20
CA ASN A 255 6.03 27.48 -5.31
C ASN A 255 6.11 26.39 -6.38
N CYS A 256 5.10 25.53 -6.46
CA CYS A 256 4.88 24.70 -7.64
C CYS A 256 3.49 25.06 -8.20
N VAL A 257 3.50 25.91 -9.23
CA VAL A 257 2.39 26.04 -10.16
C VAL A 257 2.43 24.78 -11.03
N SER A 258 1.51 23.84 -10.79
CA SER A 258 1.28 22.71 -11.69
C SER A 258 -0.07 22.87 -12.38
N GLN A 259 -0.02 23.36 -13.62
CA GLN A 259 -0.89 22.85 -14.66
C GLN A 259 -0.46 21.41 -14.95
N ASP A 260 -1.34 20.40 -14.79
CA ASP A 260 -1.87 19.67 -15.93
C ASP A 260 -2.80 18.47 -15.59
N ARG A 261 -3.47 18.03 -16.65
CA ARG A 261 -4.59 17.10 -16.85
C ARG A 261 -4.47 15.65 -16.34
N SER A 262 -5.68 15.11 -16.07
CA SER A 262 -6.21 13.77 -16.43
C SER A 262 -6.26 12.61 -15.39
N VAL A 263 -7.52 12.23 -15.11
CA VAL A 263 -8.16 10.89 -15.04
C VAL A 263 -7.78 9.89 -13.91
N GLY A 264 -8.64 9.87 -12.89
CA GLY A 264 -9.51 8.72 -12.58
C GLY A 264 -8.99 7.64 -11.61
N MET A 265 -9.53 7.60 -10.38
CA MET A 265 -10.14 6.41 -9.75
C MET A 265 -10.83 6.76 -8.42
N SER A 266 -11.94 6.08 -8.15
CA SER A 266 -12.98 6.39 -7.17
C SER A 266 -12.80 5.66 -5.82
N SER A 267 -12.74 6.43 -4.73
CA SER A 267 -13.30 6.11 -3.41
C SER A 267 -13.36 7.39 -2.57
N ARG A 268 -14.57 7.76 -2.14
CA ARG A 268 -14.88 9.05 -1.53
C ARG A 268 -14.61 9.04 -0.02
N SER A 269 -13.85 10.04 0.44
CA SER A 269 -13.86 10.54 1.83
C SER A 269 -13.99 12.06 1.75
N SER A 270 -14.92 12.63 2.53
CA SER A 270 -15.09 14.08 2.64
C SER A 270 -13.80 14.70 3.19
N MET A 271 -13.22 15.60 2.41
CA MET A 271 -11.84 16.07 2.54
C MET A 271 -11.84 17.40 3.30
N ARG A 272 -11.13 17.47 4.44
CA ARG A 272 -10.83 18.74 5.11
C ARG A 272 -9.32 18.87 5.31
N ILE A 273 -8.83 20.03 4.92
CA ILE A 273 -7.42 20.39 4.83
C ILE A 273 -6.98 21.02 6.17
N ILE A 274 -5.85 20.60 6.71
CA ILE A 274 -5.22 21.17 7.92
C ILE A 274 -3.75 21.40 7.59
N LEU A 275 -3.14 22.54 7.93
CA LEU A 275 -1.69 22.64 7.88
C LEU A 275 -1.01 22.56 9.26
N VAL A 276 0.14 21.88 9.33
CA VAL A 276 0.98 21.82 10.55
C VAL A 276 2.18 22.74 10.37
N LYS A 277 2.39 23.61 11.35
CA LYS A 277 3.54 24.51 11.45
C LYS A 277 4.71 23.72 12.06
N PRO A 278 5.86 23.59 11.38
CA PRO A 278 7.03 22.99 11.99
C PRO A 278 7.75 24.05 12.84
N ASP A 279 7.83 23.83 14.15
CA ASP A 279 8.74 24.56 15.04
C ASP A 279 10.18 24.09 14.76
N PHE A 280 10.77 24.59 13.67
CA PHE A 280 12.21 24.51 13.47
C PHE A 280 12.85 25.72 14.15
N GLY A 281 13.39 25.50 15.35
CA GLY A 281 14.34 26.43 15.96
C GLY A 281 15.65 26.37 15.20
N TRP A 282 15.77 27.14 14.12
CA TRP A 282 17.06 27.46 13.52
C TRP A 282 17.77 28.43 14.46
N LYS A 283 18.85 27.98 15.10
CA LYS A 283 19.85 28.89 15.67
C LYS A 283 20.72 29.36 14.50
N GLU A 284 20.74 30.67 14.28
CA GLU A 284 21.67 31.35 13.38
C GLU A 284 23.13 31.17 13.82
#